data_AF-J4GEN5-F1
#
_entry.id   AF-J4GEN5-F1
#
_cell.length_a   1.000
_cell.length_b   1.000
_cell.length_c   1.000
_cell.angle_alpha   90.00
_cell.angle_beta   90.00
_cell.angle_gamma   90.00
#
_symmetry.space_group_name_H-M   'P 1'
#
loop_
_entity.id
_entity.type
_entity.pdbx_description
1 polymer ?
#
loop_
_entity_poly.entity_id
_entity_poly.type
_entity_poly.pdbx_seq_one_letter_code
_entity_poly.pdbx_strand_id
1 'polypeptide(L)'
;MDNEAAARGTTVYLVDKRIDMLPALLGTNLCSLRPFVERLAFSVIWELAPDAEIVNVRFTKSVIASKSAFTYEEAQVRKDDPKLDDELTRSVRLLNSLARQLKAKRMAAGALNLASPEVKIQLESSESSDPIDVEQKELRETNSLVEEFMLLANISVAEKIQEAFPQTAPPSRRHLPPPRANFEKLQDILLKRKGLALDVSSSGALAASLDRCTDPAEPAFNTLVRIMATRCMLAAEYFCAGSVARDTFAHYGLASAIYTHFTSPIRRYAGEHAPSPPPSASGHRG
;
A
#
# COMPACT_ATOMS: atom_id res chain seq x y z
N MET A 1 19.14 -20.04 1.85
CA MET A 1 18.23 -19.05 2.48
C MET A 1 17.44 -18.31 1.42
N ASP A 2 18.08 -17.64 0.47
CA ASP A 2 17.41 -16.98 -0.67
C ASP A 2 16.49 -17.94 -1.45
N ASN A 3 16.97 -19.13 -1.84
CA ASN A 3 16.14 -20.15 -2.49
C ASN A 3 14.87 -20.56 -1.70
N GLU A 4 14.95 -20.57 -0.35
CA GLU A 4 13.81 -20.92 0.51
C GLU A 4 12.82 -19.76 0.58
N ALA A 5 13.31 -18.52 0.69
CA ALA A 5 12.48 -17.32 0.63
C ALA A 5 11.78 -17.19 -0.73
N ALA A 6 12.47 -17.51 -1.82
CA ALA A 6 11.93 -17.57 -3.17
C ALA A 6 10.82 -18.61 -3.30
N ALA A 7 11.03 -19.82 -2.77
CA ALA A 7 10.05 -20.91 -2.79
C ALA A 7 8.79 -20.57 -1.96
N ARG A 8 8.94 -19.86 -0.83
CA ARG A 8 7.82 -19.40 0.00
C ARG A 8 7.10 -18.20 -0.61
N GLY A 9 7.83 -17.27 -1.24
CA GLY A 9 7.33 -16.08 -1.92
C GLY A 9 6.76 -14.97 -1.01
N THR A 10 6.03 -15.32 0.05
CA THR A 10 5.41 -14.39 1.00
C THR A 10 5.25 -15.01 2.39
N THR A 11 5.21 -14.17 3.43
CA THR A 11 4.72 -14.59 4.75
C THR A 11 3.21 -14.80 4.67
N VAL A 12 2.70 -15.91 5.21
CA VAL A 12 1.26 -16.23 5.26
C VAL A 12 0.74 -15.95 6.66
N TYR A 13 -0.33 -15.15 6.74
CA TYR A 13 -1.00 -14.80 8.00
C TYR A 13 -2.31 -15.58 8.09
N LEU A 14 -2.38 -16.49 9.07
CA LEU A 14 -3.58 -17.19 9.49
C LEU A 14 -4.13 -16.52 10.76
N VAL A 15 -5.28 -16.99 11.25
CA VAL A 15 -5.92 -16.44 12.44
C VAL A 15 -5.07 -16.65 13.70
N ASP A 16 -4.57 -17.87 13.89
CA ASP A 16 -3.78 -18.29 15.05
C ASP A 16 -2.25 -18.26 14.78
N LYS A 17 -1.85 -18.28 13.51
CA LYS A 17 -0.46 -18.56 13.10
C LYS A 17 0.07 -17.62 12.05
N ARG A 18 1.38 -17.38 12.14
CA ARG A 18 2.16 -16.66 11.13
C ARG A 18 3.25 -17.58 10.58
N ILE A 19 3.18 -17.87 9.28
CA ILE A 19 4.18 -18.68 8.59
C ILE A 19 5.16 -17.73 7.91
N ASP A 20 6.31 -17.53 8.54
CA ASP A 20 7.31 -16.54 8.10
C ASP A 20 8.03 -16.98 6.81
N MET A 21 8.21 -16.03 5.88
CA MET A 21 9.03 -16.22 4.68
C MET A 21 10.52 -16.34 5.03
N LEU A 22 10.99 -15.48 5.93
CA LEU A 22 12.38 -15.46 6.40
C LEU A 22 12.51 -16.12 7.78
N PRO A 23 13.70 -16.62 8.13
CA PRO A 23 13.98 -17.08 9.49
C PRO A 23 13.66 -16.01 10.54
N ALA A 24 13.15 -16.42 11.70
CA ALA A 24 12.73 -15.50 12.76
C ALA A 24 13.83 -14.50 13.16
N LEU A 25 15.09 -14.94 13.23
CA LEU A 25 16.22 -14.06 13.55
C LEU A 25 16.34 -12.85 12.61
N LEU A 26 16.09 -13.04 11.31
CA LEU A 26 16.07 -11.96 10.34
C LEU A 26 14.78 -11.16 10.42
N GLY A 27 13.63 -11.85 10.37
CA GLY A 27 12.34 -11.18 10.25
C GLY A 27 11.91 -10.39 11.48
N THR A 28 12.15 -10.91 12.69
CA THR A 28 11.67 -10.28 13.93
C THR A 28 12.73 -9.47 14.66
N ASN A 29 14.02 -9.63 14.32
CA ASN A 29 15.11 -8.97 15.05
C ASN A 29 16.04 -8.13 14.15
N LEU A 30 16.82 -8.77 13.27
CA LEU A 30 17.90 -8.08 12.55
C LEU A 30 17.39 -7.10 11.48
N CYS A 31 16.39 -7.49 10.71
CA CYS A 31 15.80 -6.64 9.67
C CYS A 31 14.63 -5.79 10.20
N SER A 32 14.09 -6.12 11.38
CA SER A 32 13.03 -5.35 12.02
C SER A 32 13.56 -4.01 12.54
N LEU A 33 12.88 -2.92 12.17
CA LEU A 33 13.22 -1.55 12.56
C LEU A 33 12.77 -1.24 14.00
N ARG A 34 13.36 -1.95 14.96
CA ARG A 34 13.04 -1.82 16.39
C ARG A 34 13.40 -0.42 16.93
N PRO A 35 12.62 0.11 17.88
CA PRO A 35 12.93 1.40 18.48
C PRO A 35 14.19 1.32 19.33
N PHE A 36 14.90 2.44 19.43
CA PHE A 36 16.09 2.66 20.27
C PHE A 36 17.32 1.81 19.93
N VAL A 37 17.34 1.15 18.76
CA VAL A 37 18.50 0.37 18.31
C VAL A 37 18.85 0.75 16.87
N GLU A 38 20.14 0.85 16.58
CA GLU A 38 20.62 1.08 15.22
C GLU A 38 20.29 -0.11 14.31
N ARG A 39 19.80 0.20 13.12
CA ARG A 39 19.39 -0.75 12.09
C ARG A 39 19.80 -0.26 10.71
N LEU A 40 20.23 -1.19 9.88
CA LEU A 40 20.41 -0.93 8.45
C LEU A 40 19.03 -0.76 7.80
N ALA A 41 18.92 0.23 6.94
CA ALA A 41 17.72 0.51 6.18
C ALA A 41 18.08 0.88 4.74
N PHE A 42 17.10 0.71 3.85
CA PHE A 42 17.11 1.36 2.56
C PHE A 42 16.12 2.52 2.64
N SER A 43 16.64 3.74 2.54
CA SER A 43 15.85 4.96 2.66
C SER A 43 15.53 5.57 1.30
N VAL A 44 14.26 5.91 1.13
CA VAL A 44 13.79 6.83 0.09
C VAL A 44 13.53 8.17 0.77
N ILE A 45 14.22 9.21 0.33
CA ILE A 45 14.19 10.53 0.92
C ILE A 45 13.66 11.50 -0.13
N TRP A 46 12.53 12.14 0.18
CA TRP A 46 11.92 13.13 -0.69
C TRP A 46 12.12 14.54 -0.15
N GLU A 47 12.24 15.47 -1.09
CA GLU A 47 11.96 16.88 -0.86
C GLU A 47 10.57 17.14 -1.43
N LEU A 48 9.63 17.49 -0.56
CA LEU A 48 8.23 17.74 -0.92
C LEU A 48 7.91 19.22 -0.76
N ALA A 49 7.25 19.80 -1.75
CA ALA A 49 6.66 21.12 -1.64
C ALA A 49 5.45 21.10 -0.68
N PRO A 50 4.98 22.27 -0.17
CA PRO A 50 3.84 22.33 0.76
C PRO A 50 2.53 21.76 0.20
N ASP A 51 2.40 21.71 -1.13
CA ASP A 51 1.30 21.10 -1.87
C ASP A 51 1.46 19.58 -2.08
N ALA A 52 2.47 18.97 -1.46
CA ALA A 52 2.87 17.57 -1.62
C ALA A 52 3.30 17.18 -3.05
N GLU A 53 3.79 18.12 -3.87
CA GLU A 53 4.54 17.79 -5.09
C GLU A 53 5.97 17.33 -4.77
N ILE A 54 6.48 16.36 -5.54
CA ILE A 54 7.86 15.90 -5.39
C ILE A 54 8.79 16.88 -6.11
N VAL A 55 9.65 17.56 -5.35
CA VAL A 55 10.71 18.41 -5.88
C VAL A 55 11.92 17.56 -6.24
N ASN A 56 12.29 16.63 -5.35
CA ASN A 56 13.44 15.75 -5.55
C ASN A 56 13.25 14.43 -4.79
N VAL A 57 13.88 13.37 -5.27
CA VAL A 57 13.89 12.05 -4.63
C VAL A 57 15.30 11.45 -4.65
N ARG A 58 15.75 10.97 -3.50
CA ARG A 58 17.04 10.30 -3.31
C ARG A 58 16.86 8.92 -2.70
N PHE A 59 17.56 7.95 -3.27
CA PHE A 59 17.58 6.55 -2.84
C PHE A 59 18.95 6.22 -2.25
N THR A 60 19.01 5.75 -1.00
CA THR A 60 20.30 5.40 -0.36
C THR A 60 20.15 4.28 0.64
N LYS A 61 21.23 3.50 0.82
CA LYS A 61 21.40 2.67 2.02
C LYS A 61 21.77 3.59 3.19
N SER A 62 21.27 3.28 4.38
CA SER A 62 21.41 4.13 5.56
C SER A 62 21.45 3.31 6.85
N VAL A 63 21.94 3.94 7.92
CA VAL A 63 21.77 3.46 9.29
C VAL A 63 20.76 4.37 9.97
N ILE A 64 19.74 3.79 10.60
CA ILE A 64 18.70 4.53 11.33
C ILE A 64 18.55 4.00 12.74
N ALA A 65 18.09 4.84 13.65
CA ALA A 65 17.64 4.44 14.99
C ALA A 65 16.24 5.00 15.22
N SER A 66 15.23 4.13 15.20
CA SER A 66 13.83 4.56 15.38
C SER A 66 13.63 5.12 16.79
N LYS A 67 13.02 6.31 16.89
CA LYS A 67 12.79 6.98 18.19
C LYS A 67 11.64 6.37 18.97
N SER A 68 10.68 5.72 18.32
CA SER A 68 9.50 5.13 18.95
C SER A 68 8.84 4.16 17.98
N ALA A 69 8.15 3.16 18.50
CA ALA A 69 7.30 2.26 17.72
C ALA A 69 5.86 2.46 18.19
N PHE A 70 5.07 3.19 17.39
CA PHE A 70 3.67 3.48 17.70
C PHE A 70 2.75 2.43 17.07
N THR A 71 1.70 2.06 17.81
CA THR A 71 0.48 1.51 17.22
C THR A 71 -0.28 2.60 16.47
N TYR A 72 -1.18 2.22 15.56
CA TYR A 72 -2.05 3.18 14.86
C TYR A 72 -2.89 4.00 15.85
N GLU A 73 -3.33 3.38 16.95
CA GLU A 73 -4.09 4.03 17.99
C GLU A 73 -3.28 5.10 18.73
N GLU A 74 -2.10 4.74 19.23
CA GLU A 74 -1.22 5.68 19.93
C GLU A 74 -0.81 6.85 19.03
N ALA A 75 -0.52 6.58 17.75
CA ALA A 75 -0.20 7.63 16.78
C ALA A 75 -1.38 8.57 16.55
N GLN A 76 -2.62 8.05 16.51
CA GLN A 76 -3.83 8.85 16.30
C GLN A 76 -4.08 9.74 17.52
N VAL A 77 -4.07 9.17 18.73
CA VAL A 77 -4.25 9.93 19.99
C VAL A 77 -3.18 11.02 20.12
N ARG A 78 -1.93 10.70 19.83
CA ARG A 78 -0.82 11.67 19.86
C ARG A 78 -1.02 12.81 18.86
N LYS A 79 -1.45 12.49 17.63
CA LYS A 79 -1.71 13.48 16.59
C LYS A 79 -2.83 14.44 17.03
N ASP A 80 -3.89 13.91 17.62
CA ASP A 80 -5.10 14.63 17.98
C ASP A 80 -4.98 15.45 19.28
N ASP A 81 -4.05 15.12 20.19
CA ASP A 81 -3.86 15.86 21.44
C ASP A 81 -3.18 17.22 21.22
N PRO A 82 -3.89 18.36 21.32
CA PRO A 82 -3.32 19.68 21.07
C PRO A 82 -2.25 20.10 22.10
N LYS A 83 -2.17 19.41 23.26
CA LYS A 83 -1.19 19.73 24.31
C LYS A 83 0.19 19.15 24.03
N LEU A 84 0.28 18.12 23.18
CA LEU A 84 1.55 17.55 22.76
C LEU A 84 2.16 18.35 21.61
N ASP A 85 3.39 18.83 21.81
CA ASP A 85 4.10 19.68 20.84
C ASP A 85 5.61 19.37 20.75
N ASP A 86 5.99 18.14 21.09
CA ASP A 86 7.34 17.65 20.84
C ASP A 86 7.62 17.43 19.34
N GLU A 87 8.89 17.29 18.99
CA GLU A 87 9.37 17.16 17.61
C GLU A 87 8.72 15.97 16.85
N LEU A 88 8.48 14.84 17.54
CA LEU A 88 7.83 13.68 16.91
C LEU A 88 6.36 13.99 16.60
N THR A 89 5.65 14.63 17.54
CA THR A 89 4.24 15.00 17.34
C THR A 89 4.08 15.99 16.19
N ARG A 90 4.95 17.02 16.12
CA ARG A 90 4.97 17.97 15.00
C ARG A 90 5.22 17.26 13.67
N SER A 91 6.17 16.33 13.64
CA SER A 91 6.49 15.53 12.45
C SER A 91 5.32 14.64 12.01
N VAL A 92 4.64 13.96 12.94
CA VAL A 92 3.47 13.13 12.63
C VAL A 92 2.33 13.98 12.07
N ARG A 93 2.07 15.16 12.64
CA ARG A 93 1.06 16.09 12.11
C ARG A 93 1.39 16.60 10.71
N LEU A 94 2.66 16.94 10.47
CA LEU A 94 3.13 17.34 9.15
C LEU A 94 2.94 16.22 8.13
N LEU A 95 3.40 15.01 8.44
CA LEU A 95 3.22 13.83 7.59
C LEU A 95 1.74 13.56 7.31
N ASN A 96 0.87 13.70 8.31
CA ASN A 96 -0.58 13.57 8.13
C ASN A 96 -1.14 14.60 7.15
N SER A 97 -0.73 15.86 7.28
CA SER A 97 -1.18 16.94 6.39
C SER A 97 -0.78 16.67 4.93
N LEU A 98 0.43 16.18 4.70
CA LEU A 98 0.92 15.80 3.37
C LEU A 98 0.20 14.56 2.85
N ALA A 99 -0.01 13.54 3.68
CA ALA A 99 -0.73 12.32 3.29
C ALA A 99 -2.16 12.61 2.83
N ARG A 100 -2.87 13.55 3.49
CA ARG A 100 -4.21 13.98 3.04
C ARG A 100 -4.18 14.58 1.64
N GLN A 101 -3.15 15.37 1.32
CA GLN A 101 -2.98 15.97 0.00
C GLN A 101 -2.62 14.91 -1.06
N LEU A 102 -1.69 14.01 -0.75
CA LEU A 102 -1.34 12.88 -1.63
C LEU A 102 -2.56 12.02 -1.95
N LYS A 103 -3.37 11.69 -0.93
CA LYS A 103 -4.62 10.96 -1.11
C LYS A 103 -5.59 11.72 -2.01
N ALA A 104 -5.78 13.03 -1.78
CA ALA A 104 -6.68 13.84 -2.60
C ALA A 104 -6.25 13.85 -4.08
N LYS A 105 -4.94 14.02 -4.35
CA LYS A 105 -4.39 13.94 -5.72
C LYS A 105 -4.61 12.57 -6.35
N ARG A 106 -4.36 11.50 -5.60
CA ARG A 106 -4.56 10.11 -6.05
C ARG A 106 -6.03 9.81 -6.37
N MET A 107 -6.96 10.28 -5.53
CA MET A 107 -8.39 10.17 -5.79
C MET A 107 -8.80 10.99 -7.03
N ALA A 108 -8.28 12.22 -7.18
CA ALA A 108 -8.52 13.05 -8.35
C ALA A 108 -7.97 12.45 -9.65
N ALA A 109 -6.85 11.72 -9.59
CA ALA A 109 -6.31 10.94 -10.70
C ALA A 109 -7.16 9.71 -11.05
N GLY A 110 -8.18 9.39 -10.25
CA GLY A 110 -9.13 8.31 -10.50
C GLY A 110 -8.77 6.98 -9.84
N ALA A 111 -8.03 7.00 -8.72
CA ALA A 111 -7.79 5.80 -7.94
C ALA A 111 -9.08 5.31 -7.26
N LEU A 112 -9.21 4.00 -7.14
CA LEU A 112 -10.40 3.38 -6.60
C LEU A 112 -10.29 3.24 -5.08
N ASN A 113 -11.32 3.69 -4.36
CA ASN A 113 -11.52 3.34 -2.96
C ASN A 113 -12.44 2.12 -2.87
N LEU A 114 -11.84 0.94 -2.89
CA LEU A 114 -12.56 -0.33 -2.77
C LEU A 114 -12.63 -0.75 -1.31
N ALA A 115 -13.84 -0.98 -0.82
CA ALA A 115 -14.04 -1.47 0.55
C ALA A 115 -13.79 -2.98 0.58
N SER A 116 -12.88 -3.39 1.47
CA SER A 116 -12.76 -4.77 1.92
C SER A 116 -12.70 -4.72 3.45
N PRO A 117 -13.81 -5.00 4.16
CA PRO A 117 -13.78 -5.03 5.62
C PRO A 117 -12.83 -6.15 6.06
N GLU A 118 -11.71 -5.77 6.68
CA GLU A 118 -10.82 -6.71 7.35
C GLU A 118 -11.44 -7.05 8.71
N VAL A 119 -11.58 -8.35 8.96
CA VAL A 119 -12.12 -8.88 10.20
C VAL A 119 -10.98 -9.45 11.03
N LYS A 120 -10.93 -9.08 12.31
CA LYS A 120 -9.99 -9.62 13.29
C LYS A 120 -10.77 -10.55 14.23
N ILE A 121 -10.39 -11.82 14.25
CA ILE A 121 -10.95 -12.80 15.17
C ILE A 121 -10.12 -12.75 16.45
N GLN A 122 -10.77 -12.52 17.59
CA GLN A 122 -10.15 -12.65 18.91
C GLN A 122 -10.26 -14.10 19.37
N LEU A 123 -9.13 -14.70 19.72
CA LEU A 123 -9.06 -16.04 20.29
C LEU A 123 -8.97 -15.95 21.82
N GLU A 124 -9.44 -16.98 22.52
CA GLU A 124 -9.46 -17.00 24.00
C GLU A 124 -8.06 -16.97 24.62
N SER A 125 -7.10 -17.58 23.96
CA SER A 125 -5.69 -17.48 24.31
C SER A 125 -4.85 -17.77 23.08
N SER A 126 -3.54 -17.49 23.14
CA SER A 126 -2.61 -17.81 22.04
C SER A 126 -2.45 -19.31 21.79
N GLU A 127 -2.90 -20.16 22.71
CA GLU A 127 -2.83 -21.63 22.61
C GLU A 127 -4.18 -22.29 22.31
N SER A 128 -5.29 -21.57 22.51
CA SER A 128 -6.63 -22.03 22.13
C SER A 128 -6.98 -21.55 20.72
N SER A 129 -7.60 -22.42 19.94
CA SER A 129 -8.16 -22.06 18.62
C SER A 129 -9.62 -21.60 18.71
N ASP A 130 -10.17 -21.47 19.91
CA ASP A 130 -11.57 -21.11 20.13
C ASP A 130 -11.77 -19.59 20.00
N PRO A 131 -12.63 -19.12 19.08
CA PRO A 131 -12.89 -17.70 18.89
C PRO A 131 -13.85 -17.16 19.95
N ILE A 132 -13.47 -16.07 20.61
CA ILE A 132 -14.32 -15.33 21.55
C ILE A 132 -15.17 -14.31 20.81
N ASP A 133 -14.53 -13.51 19.95
CA ASP A 133 -15.17 -12.36 19.34
C ASP A 133 -14.63 -12.07 17.94
N VAL A 134 -15.40 -11.30 17.18
CA VAL A 134 -15.13 -10.94 15.80
C VAL A 134 -15.25 -9.42 15.68
N GLU A 135 -14.10 -8.75 15.68
CA GLU A 135 -14.04 -7.29 15.57
C GLU A 135 -13.74 -6.86 14.14
N GLN A 136 -14.46 -5.85 13.67
CA GLN A 136 -14.14 -5.21 12.40
C GLN A 136 -13.02 -4.19 12.62
N LYS A 137 -11.96 -4.27 11.81
CA LYS A 137 -10.81 -3.38 11.96
C LYS A 137 -11.18 -1.97 11.51
N GLU A 138 -11.20 -1.04 12.46
CA GLU A 138 -11.45 0.37 12.19
C GLU A 138 -10.28 0.99 11.40
N LEU A 139 -10.60 1.66 10.29
CA LEU A 139 -9.62 2.41 9.51
C LEU A 139 -9.49 3.82 10.07
N ARG A 140 -8.33 4.13 10.66
CA ARG A 140 -8.02 5.45 11.23
C ARG A 140 -7.23 6.30 10.24
N GLU A 141 -7.15 7.60 10.51
CA GLU A 141 -6.40 8.54 9.66
C GLU A 141 -4.92 8.17 9.58
N THR A 142 -4.34 7.68 10.68
CA THR A 142 -2.97 7.16 10.72
C THR A 142 -2.74 5.92 9.84
N ASN A 143 -3.77 5.12 9.57
CA ASN A 143 -3.65 4.04 8.59
C ASN A 143 -3.46 4.63 7.20
N SER A 144 -4.28 5.62 6.85
CA SER A 144 -4.18 6.34 5.58
C SER A 144 -2.83 7.08 5.45
N LEU A 145 -2.30 7.64 6.54
CA LEU A 145 -0.97 8.27 6.57
C LEU A 145 0.10 7.30 6.09
N VAL A 146 0.17 6.12 6.71
CA VAL A 146 1.19 5.12 6.36
C VAL A 146 0.96 4.60 4.94
N GLU A 147 -0.29 4.38 4.54
CA GLU A 147 -0.65 3.91 3.21
C GLU A 147 -0.13 4.84 2.10
N GLU A 148 -0.38 6.14 2.18
CA GLU A 148 0.02 7.09 1.12
C GLU A 148 1.54 7.18 0.98
N PHE A 149 2.31 7.19 2.07
CA PHE A 149 3.77 7.18 1.99
C PHE A 149 4.33 5.84 1.50
N MET A 150 3.68 4.71 1.84
CA MET A 150 4.07 3.41 1.28
C MET A 150 3.81 3.34 -0.22
N LEU A 151 2.69 3.89 -0.70
CA LEU A 151 2.38 4.01 -2.13
C LEU A 151 3.40 4.91 -2.83
N LEU A 152 3.71 6.08 -2.26
CA LEU A 152 4.70 7.01 -2.81
C LEU A 152 6.08 6.37 -2.94
N ALA A 153 6.53 5.63 -1.91
CA ALA A 153 7.76 4.83 -1.92
C ALA A 153 7.76 3.82 -3.06
N ASN A 154 6.70 3.04 -3.16
CA ASN A 154 6.55 1.99 -4.15
C ASN A 154 6.54 2.55 -5.58
N ILE A 155 5.86 3.67 -5.84
CA ILE A 155 5.82 4.32 -7.15
C ILE A 155 7.18 4.92 -7.50
N SER A 156 7.79 5.68 -6.58
CA SER A 156 9.11 6.31 -6.82
C SER A 156 10.19 5.27 -7.11
N VAL A 157 10.18 4.14 -6.40
CA VAL A 157 11.11 3.03 -6.66
C VAL A 157 10.78 2.37 -8.01
N ALA A 158 9.51 2.15 -8.33
CA ALA A 158 9.10 1.55 -9.61
C ALA A 158 9.59 2.38 -10.81
N GLU A 159 9.44 3.70 -10.75
CA GLU A 159 9.95 4.61 -11.77
C GLU A 159 11.47 4.53 -11.88
N LYS A 160 12.18 4.53 -10.73
CA LYS A 160 13.64 4.49 -10.72
C LYS A 160 14.22 3.18 -11.27
N ILE A 161 13.64 2.04 -10.90
CA ILE A 161 14.10 0.73 -11.41
C ILE A 161 13.80 0.58 -12.89
N GLN A 162 12.68 1.13 -13.38
CA GLN A 162 12.30 1.08 -14.78
C GLN A 162 13.19 1.98 -15.65
N GLU A 163 13.58 3.15 -15.13
CA GLU A 163 14.56 4.03 -15.77
C GLU A 163 15.94 3.36 -15.87
N ALA A 164 16.40 2.74 -14.77
CA ALA A 164 17.73 2.13 -14.70
C ALA A 164 17.83 0.80 -15.48
N PHE A 165 16.76 -0.01 -15.49
CA PHE A 165 16.77 -1.35 -16.08
C PHE A 165 15.56 -1.60 -17.00
N PRO A 166 15.44 -0.93 -18.17
CA PRO A 166 14.19 -0.93 -18.93
C PRO A 166 13.70 -2.29 -19.44
N GLN A 167 14.60 -3.27 -19.58
CA GLN A 167 14.32 -4.63 -20.10
C GLN A 167 14.38 -5.71 -19.02
N THR A 168 15.15 -5.47 -17.95
CA THR A 168 15.41 -6.43 -16.87
C THR A 168 14.96 -5.88 -15.52
N ALA A 169 14.08 -4.88 -15.50
CA ALA A 169 13.60 -4.31 -14.25
C ALA A 169 13.00 -5.45 -13.40
N PRO A 170 13.33 -5.49 -12.10
CA PRO A 170 12.76 -6.45 -11.18
C PRO A 170 11.23 -6.35 -11.14
N PRO A 171 10.56 -7.37 -10.57
CA PRO A 171 9.13 -7.55 -10.72
C PRO A 171 8.35 -6.29 -10.34
N SER A 172 7.67 -5.73 -11.33
CA SER A 172 6.66 -4.71 -11.15
C SER A 172 5.31 -5.40 -10.93
N ARG A 173 4.32 -4.65 -10.45
CA ARG A 173 2.98 -5.17 -10.17
C ARG A 173 1.94 -4.34 -10.90
N ARG A 174 1.17 -4.98 -11.77
CA ARG A 174 0.10 -4.35 -12.54
C ARG A 174 -1.27 -4.82 -12.09
N HIS A 175 -2.27 -4.03 -12.45
CA HIS A 175 -3.67 -4.38 -12.29
C HIS A 175 -4.41 -3.90 -13.53
N LEU A 176 -4.80 -4.84 -14.40
CA LEU A 176 -5.46 -4.53 -15.66
C LEU A 176 -6.90 -4.03 -15.42
N PRO A 177 -7.44 -3.21 -16.33
CA PRO A 177 -8.84 -2.82 -16.27
C PRO A 177 -9.74 -4.07 -16.37
N PRO A 178 -10.82 -4.16 -15.56
CA PRO A 178 -11.73 -5.29 -15.61
C PRO A 178 -12.49 -5.34 -16.95
N PRO A 179 -12.75 -6.53 -17.51
CA PRO A 179 -13.64 -6.67 -18.66
C PRO A 179 -15.05 -6.17 -18.32
N ARG A 180 -15.72 -5.52 -19.27
CA ARG A 180 -17.09 -4.99 -19.07
C ARG A 180 -18.07 -6.06 -18.58
N ALA A 181 -17.95 -7.28 -19.10
CA ALA A 181 -18.76 -8.43 -18.71
C ALA A 181 -18.76 -8.72 -17.19
N ASN A 182 -17.67 -8.41 -16.48
CA ASN A 182 -17.60 -8.62 -15.03
C ASN A 182 -18.58 -7.72 -14.25
N PHE A 183 -18.89 -6.54 -14.79
CA PHE A 183 -19.75 -5.54 -14.15
C PHE A 183 -21.19 -5.57 -14.64
N GLU A 184 -21.50 -6.21 -15.77
CA GLU A 184 -22.83 -6.23 -16.38
C GLU A 184 -23.93 -6.64 -15.39
N LYS A 185 -23.72 -7.72 -14.64
CA LYS A 185 -24.69 -8.20 -13.64
C LYS A 185 -24.90 -7.20 -12.51
N LEU A 186 -23.82 -6.59 -12.03
CA LEU A 186 -23.90 -5.60 -10.95
C LEU A 186 -24.60 -4.32 -11.42
N GLN A 187 -24.28 -3.85 -12.63
CA GLN A 187 -24.93 -2.71 -13.27
C GLN A 187 -26.44 -2.95 -13.46
N ASP A 188 -26.83 -4.13 -13.95
CA ASP A 188 -28.23 -4.48 -14.19
C ASP A 188 -29.05 -4.49 -12.88
N ILE A 189 -28.50 -5.09 -11.81
CA ILE A 189 -29.16 -5.13 -10.50
C ILE A 189 -29.33 -3.73 -9.92
N LEU A 190 -28.27 -2.91 -9.95
CA LEU A 190 -28.31 -1.56 -9.40
C LEU A 190 -29.30 -0.67 -10.15
N LEU A 191 -29.34 -0.78 -11.48
CA LEU A 191 -30.25 -0.01 -12.31
C LEU A 191 -31.70 -0.42 -12.06
N LYS A 192 -32.02 -1.72 -12.07
CA LYS A 192 -33.39 -2.21 -11.90
C LYS A 192 -33.95 -2.03 -10.49
N ARG A 193 -33.12 -2.18 -9.45
CA ARG A 193 -33.58 -2.20 -8.05
C ARG A 193 -33.47 -0.85 -7.36
N LYS A 194 -32.49 -0.01 -7.75
CA LYS A 194 -32.19 1.26 -7.09
C LYS A 194 -32.15 2.45 -8.06
N GLY A 195 -32.24 2.23 -9.37
CA GLY A 195 -32.14 3.30 -10.36
C GLY A 195 -30.73 3.91 -10.47
N LEU A 196 -29.71 3.22 -9.96
CA LEU A 196 -28.33 3.70 -9.91
C LEU A 196 -27.50 3.10 -11.06
N ALA A 197 -26.72 3.93 -11.74
CA ALA A 197 -25.83 3.51 -12.82
C ALA A 197 -24.36 3.56 -12.38
N LEU A 198 -23.63 2.47 -12.63
CA LEU A 198 -22.17 2.44 -12.51
C LEU A 198 -21.52 2.68 -13.87
N ASP A 199 -20.49 3.51 -13.90
CA ASP A 199 -19.70 3.79 -15.10
C ASP A 199 -18.35 3.06 -15.01
N VAL A 200 -18.11 2.12 -15.92
CA VAL A 200 -16.88 1.31 -15.98
C VAL A 200 -15.95 1.73 -17.12
N SER A 201 -16.17 2.91 -17.70
CA SER A 201 -15.36 3.43 -18.81
C SER A 201 -13.90 3.70 -18.43
N SER A 202 -13.66 4.13 -17.19
CA SER A 202 -12.33 4.40 -16.62
C SER A 202 -12.34 4.17 -15.11
N SER A 203 -11.17 4.09 -14.48
CA SER A 203 -11.09 3.97 -13.01
C SER A 203 -11.67 5.19 -12.30
N GLY A 204 -11.43 6.40 -12.83
CA GLY A 204 -12.00 7.63 -12.29
C GLY A 204 -13.53 7.72 -12.43
N ALA A 205 -14.08 7.31 -13.57
CA ALA A 205 -15.52 7.24 -13.77
C ALA A 205 -16.18 6.20 -12.84
N LEU A 206 -15.50 5.07 -12.61
CA LEU A 206 -15.95 4.06 -11.67
C LEU A 206 -15.90 4.55 -10.23
N ALA A 207 -14.82 5.20 -9.81
CA ALA A 207 -14.71 5.82 -8.49
C ALA A 207 -15.86 6.82 -8.27
N ALA A 208 -16.05 7.75 -9.20
CA ALA A 208 -17.08 8.78 -9.09
C ALA A 208 -18.51 8.20 -9.11
N SER A 209 -18.76 7.15 -9.90
CA SER A 209 -20.07 6.49 -9.89
C SER A 209 -20.33 5.70 -8.62
N LEU A 210 -19.32 5.02 -8.07
CA LEU A 210 -19.40 4.34 -6.77
C LEU A 210 -19.64 5.32 -5.62
N ASP A 211 -19.02 6.50 -5.66
CA ASP A 211 -19.24 7.55 -4.64
C ASP A 211 -20.69 8.06 -4.64
N ARG A 212 -21.37 8.06 -5.80
CA ARG A 212 -22.78 8.43 -5.94
C ARG A 212 -23.75 7.30 -5.57
N CYS A 213 -23.28 6.06 -5.42
CA CYS A 213 -24.13 4.92 -5.06
C CYS A 213 -24.42 4.88 -3.56
N THR A 214 -25.15 5.88 -3.07
CA THR A 214 -25.56 5.99 -1.66
C THR A 214 -27.06 5.84 -1.52
N ASP A 215 -27.51 5.16 -0.47
CA ASP A 215 -28.92 5.09 -0.09
C ASP A 215 -29.12 5.81 1.25
N PRO A 216 -29.88 6.91 1.33
CA PRO A 216 -30.12 7.63 2.59
C PRO A 216 -30.80 6.78 3.66
N ALA A 217 -31.56 5.76 3.28
CA ALA A 217 -32.22 4.85 4.22
C ALA A 217 -31.27 3.77 4.76
N GLU A 218 -30.17 3.48 4.04
CA GLU A 218 -29.25 2.40 4.38
C GLU A 218 -27.79 2.84 4.19
N PRO A 219 -27.15 3.41 5.23
CA PRO A 219 -25.76 3.89 5.15
C PRO A 219 -24.74 2.82 4.73
N ALA A 220 -25.01 1.55 5.06
CA ALA A 220 -24.17 0.41 4.69
C ALA A 220 -24.22 0.04 3.20
N PHE A 221 -25.21 0.56 2.45
CA PHE A 221 -25.42 0.22 1.05
C PHE A 221 -24.20 0.55 0.18
N ASN A 222 -23.57 1.72 0.39
CA ASN A 222 -22.39 2.11 -0.39
C ASN A 222 -21.23 1.11 -0.18
N THR A 223 -21.00 0.71 1.07
CA THR A 223 -19.98 -0.28 1.43
C THR A 223 -20.27 -1.63 0.76
N LEU A 224 -21.53 -2.07 0.75
CA LEU A 224 -21.94 -3.30 0.08
C LEU A 224 -21.65 -3.26 -1.43
N VAL A 225 -22.01 -2.17 -2.09
CA VAL A 225 -21.74 -1.99 -3.53
C VAL A 225 -20.23 -2.00 -3.81
N ARG A 226 -19.42 -1.35 -2.96
CA ARG A 226 -17.96 -1.40 -3.09
C ARG A 226 -17.40 -2.81 -2.91
N ILE A 227 -17.89 -3.58 -1.94
CA ILE A 227 -17.47 -4.98 -1.76
C ILE A 227 -17.79 -5.81 -3.01
N MET A 228 -18.98 -5.64 -3.60
CA MET A 228 -19.35 -6.32 -4.84
C MET A 228 -18.48 -5.87 -6.01
N ALA A 229 -18.21 -4.56 -6.14
CA ALA A 229 -17.34 -4.02 -7.18
C ALA A 229 -15.91 -4.58 -7.06
N THR A 230 -15.38 -4.78 -5.85
CA THR A 230 -14.08 -5.43 -5.62
C THR A 230 -14.04 -6.84 -6.21
N ARG A 231 -15.13 -7.60 -6.12
CA ARG A 231 -15.22 -8.97 -6.69
C ARG A 231 -15.32 -8.99 -8.21
N CYS A 232 -15.69 -7.88 -8.84
CA CYS A 232 -15.71 -7.74 -10.30
C CYS A 232 -14.34 -7.36 -10.88
N MET A 233 -13.38 -6.95 -10.03
CA MET A 233 -12.01 -6.62 -10.44
C MET A 233 -11.22 -7.86 -10.84
N LEU A 234 -10.17 -7.64 -11.64
CA LEU A 234 -9.17 -8.67 -11.92
C LEU A 234 -8.20 -8.82 -10.74
N ALA A 235 -7.50 -9.95 -10.68
CA ALA A 235 -6.39 -10.08 -9.75
C ALA A 235 -5.20 -9.22 -10.23
N ALA A 236 -4.54 -8.53 -9.30
CA ALA A 236 -3.29 -7.83 -9.58
C ALA A 236 -2.12 -8.83 -9.60
N GLU A 237 -1.25 -8.73 -10.61
CA GLU A 237 -0.19 -9.71 -10.89
C GLU A 237 1.19 -9.07 -10.94
N TYR A 238 2.21 -9.87 -10.60
CA TYR A 238 3.60 -9.48 -10.78
C TYR A 238 4.05 -9.81 -12.20
N PHE A 239 4.90 -8.95 -12.77
CA PHE A 239 5.45 -9.12 -14.10
C PHE A 239 6.86 -8.53 -14.17
N CYS A 240 7.69 -9.01 -15.10
CA CYS A 240 9.00 -8.42 -15.39
C CYS A 240 8.85 -7.46 -16.58
N ALA A 241 9.57 -6.33 -16.56
CA ALA A 241 9.41 -5.30 -17.60
C ALA A 241 9.67 -5.82 -19.03
N GLY A 242 10.56 -6.79 -19.21
CA GLY A 242 10.83 -7.42 -20.51
C GLY A 242 9.79 -8.46 -20.96
N SER A 243 8.89 -8.91 -20.09
CA SER A 243 7.91 -9.97 -20.41
C SER A 243 6.60 -9.46 -21.01
N VAL A 244 6.31 -8.16 -20.89
CA VAL A 244 5.04 -7.57 -21.32
C VAL A 244 5.26 -6.18 -21.92
N ALA A 245 4.31 -5.72 -22.73
CA ALA A 245 4.39 -4.40 -23.36
C ALA A 245 4.19 -3.26 -22.33
N ARG A 246 4.87 -2.13 -22.55
CA ARG A 246 4.91 -0.99 -21.59
C ARG A 246 3.55 -0.36 -21.31
N ASP A 247 2.65 -0.36 -22.30
CA ASP A 247 1.27 0.12 -22.18
C ASP A 247 0.44 -0.68 -21.17
N THR A 248 0.88 -1.89 -20.81
CA THR A 248 0.21 -2.75 -19.84
C THR A 248 0.71 -2.61 -18.41
N PHE A 249 1.66 -1.72 -18.12
CA PHE A 249 2.28 -1.61 -16.78
C PHE A 249 1.36 -0.95 -15.75
N ALA A 250 0.31 -0.26 -16.21
CA ALA A 250 -0.57 0.53 -15.38
C ALA A 250 -1.27 -0.30 -14.29
N HIS A 251 -1.52 0.35 -13.16
CA HIS A 251 -2.26 -0.20 -12.05
C HIS A 251 -3.63 0.47 -11.93
N TYR A 252 -4.65 -0.13 -12.54
CA TYR A 252 -6.01 0.42 -12.65
C TYR A 252 -6.61 0.84 -11.30
N GLY A 253 -6.40 0.05 -10.23
CA GLY A 253 -6.95 0.36 -8.91
C GLY A 253 -6.29 1.53 -8.19
N LEU A 254 -5.02 1.82 -8.52
CA LEU A 254 -4.23 2.87 -7.88
C LEU A 254 -4.14 4.13 -8.75
N ALA A 255 -4.65 4.08 -9.98
CA ALA A 255 -4.48 5.11 -11.01
C ALA A 255 -3.00 5.52 -11.18
N SER A 256 -2.09 4.55 -11.15
CA SER A 256 -0.66 4.77 -11.38
C SER A 256 -0.20 4.14 -12.70
N ALA A 257 0.71 4.81 -13.40
CA ALA A 257 1.28 4.32 -14.66
C ALA A 257 2.25 3.13 -14.43
N ILE A 258 2.92 3.11 -13.27
CA ILE A 258 3.81 2.02 -12.87
C ILE A 258 3.76 1.82 -11.36
N TYR A 259 3.97 0.60 -10.90
CA TYR A 259 3.94 0.25 -9.49
C TYR A 259 4.78 -1.00 -9.20
N THR A 260 5.40 -1.06 -8.02
CA THR A 260 6.07 -2.26 -7.50
C THR A 260 5.85 -2.39 -6.01
N HIS A 261 6.24 -3.51 -5.40
CA HIS A 261 6.28 -3.64 -3.95
C HIS A 261 7.72 -3.54 -3.44
N PHE A 262 8.04 -2.44 -2.77
CA PHE A 262 9.36 -2.21 -2.17
C PHE A 262 9.32 -2.23 -0.64
N THR A 263 8.27 -1.68 -0.04
CA THR A 263 8.19 -1.34 1.40
C THR A 263 7.99 -2.51 2.37
N SER A 264 8.18 -3.76 1.96
CA SER A 264 7.92 -4.94 2.82
C SER A 264 8.78 -6.17 2.47
N PRO A 265 10.12 -6.03 2.37
CA PRO A 265 11.00 -7.13 1.93
C PRO A 265 10.95 -8.33 2.88
N ILE A 266 10.78 -8.10 4.20
CA ILE A 266 10.75 -9.18 5.22
C ILE A 266 9.64 -10.22 4.98
N ARG A 267 8.56 -9.81 4.31
CA ARG A 267 7.34 -10.62 4.16
C ARG A 267 6.94 -10.85 2.70
N ARG A 268 7.68 -10.30 1.73
CA ARG A 268 7.38 -10.43 0.29
C ARG A 268 8.68 -10.48 -0.50
N TYR A 269 8.92 -11.60 -1.15
CA TYR A 269 10.13 -11.84 -1.94
C TYR A 269 10.27 -10.87 -3.11
N ALA A 270 9.14 -10.43 -3.69
CA ALA A 270 9.14 -9.41 -4.76
C ALA A 270 9.84 -8.09 -4.35
N GLY A 271 9.85 -7.75 -3.06
CA GLY A 271 10.55 -6.57 -2.55
C GLY A 271 12.05 -6.76 -2.31
N GLU A 272 12.57 -7.99 -2.30
CA GLU A 272 14.00 -8.26 -2.13
C GLU A 272 14.80 -8.05 -3.42
N HIS A 273 14.16 -8.14 -4.59
CA HIS A 273 14.82 -8.02 -5.90
C HIS A 273 14.92 -6.60 -6.46
N ALA A 274 14.49 -5.57 -5.74
CA ALA A 274 14.74 -4.19 -6.17
C ALA A 274 16.26 -3.94 -6.19
N PRO A 275 16.87 -3.54 -7.32
CA PRO A 275 18.31 -3.50 -7.47
C PRO A 275 18.85 -2.36 -6.60
N SER A 276 19.94 -2.61 -5.87
CA SER A 276 20.71 -1.52 -5.29
C SER A 276 21.20 -0.58 -6.40
N PRO A 277 21.06 0.76 -6.24
CA PRO A 277 21.62 1.69 -7.22
C PRO A 277 23.14 1.46 -7.32
N PRO A 278 23.73 1.62 -8.51
CA PRO A 278 25.17 1.52 -8.67
C PRO A 278 25.85 2.53 -7.73
N PRO A 279 27.00 2.18 -7.12
CA PRO A 279 27.73 3.13 -6.29
C PRO A 279 28.02 4.38 -7.13
N SER A 280 27.73 5.56 -6.58
CA SER A 280 28.14 6.82 -7.18
C SER A 280 29.63 6.75 -7.42
N ALA A 281 30.04 6.84 -8.69
CA ALA A 281 31.45 6.88 -9.06
C ALA A 281 32.06 8.16 -8.46
N SER A 282 32.61 8.06 -7.25
CA SER A 282 33.51 9.06 -6.72
C SER A 282 34.77 8.98 -7.57
N GLY A 283 34.87 9.89 -8.54
CA GLY A 283 36.09 10.09 -9.31
C GLY A 283 37.23 10.46 -8.38
N HIS A 284 38.09 9.50 -8.07
CA HIS A 284 39.48 9.79 -7.77
C HIS A 284 40.18 10.07 -9.09
N ARG A 285 40.25 11.36 -9.44
CA ARG A 285 41.41 11.90 -10.15
C ARG A 285 42.41 12.34 -9.09
N GLY A 286 43.65 11.89 -9.24
CA GLY A 286 44.79 12.25 -8.38
C GLY A 286 45.51 11.01 -7.91
#